data_AF-A0A2N1RJA5-F1
#
_entry.id   AF-A0A2N1RJA5-F1
#
_cell.length_a   1.000
_cell.length_b   1.000
_cell.length_c   1.000
_cell.angle_alpha   90.00
_cell.angle_beta   90.00
_cell.angle_gamma   90.00
#
_symmetry.space_group_name_H-M   'P 1'
#
loop_
_entity.id
_entity.type
_entity.pdbx_description
1 polymer ?
#
loop_
_entity_poly.entity_id
_entity_poly.type
_entity_poly.pdbx_seq_one_letter_code
_entity_poly.pdbx_strand_id
1 'polypeptide(L)'
;MYDLHVSTSCSSGNAVSGADGEAGLPESVLHFLAFYQKAIDFAIGIGCGLAACYTSHWHACSQGAALQQQCLAYSAEDGMQWRNHAANPVIVNPGLADFRDPKVFYHQESATWVMLLSAGFELRVYRSHNLIEWKYTSAIGLDVWGKTHVLECPDLFPLLSNQGKLYWVLVVSFFQTEPPRFAPVSYVVGNFDGYAFTPQSDAALFDFGGDFYAPQSWNGYRDAPGKQVWIAWANNWAFANHIPTYPWRGVMSLPRDLQLHERDGVNVLVQKPVSWLETYISAESDLPVNDGRREWKLDLATEKAHSLVLHAMDSELGSLQLIIDVSIIEIFVNQGEQVLTCQFFPEAPLNHCVCTLAGGLHLRKLQHVAYRTIFSPHAALLLVWMR
;
A
#
# COMPACT_ATOMS: atom_id res chain seq x y z
N MET A 1 -4.75 35.81 -28.63
CA MET A 1 -5.30 35.47 -27.30
C MET A 1 -6.51 34.61 -27.57
N TYR A 2 -6.38 33.31 -27.33
CA TYR A 2 -7.41 32.33 -27.63
C TYR A 2 -8.23 32.07 -26.36
N ASP A 3 -9.55 32.16 -26.50
CA ASP A 3 -10.54 31.76 -25.50
C ASP A 3 -10.64 30.23 -25.40
N LEU A 4 -10.83 29.71 -24.18
CA LEU A 4 -11.62 28.51 -23.95
C LEU A 4 -12.23 28.53 -22.53
N HIS A 5 -13.55 28.63 -22.46
CA HIS A 5 -14.37 28.49 -21.25
C HIS A 5 -14.91 27.06 -21.15
N VAL A 6 -14.80 26.44 -19.96
CA VAL A 6 -15.66 25.31 -19.55
C VAL A 6 -15.98 25.46 -18.06
N SER A 7 -17.26 25.41 -17.71
CA SER A 7 -17.79 25.49 -16.34
C SER A 7 -18.77 24.35 -16.08
N THR A 8 -18.75 23.78 -14.87
CA THR A 8 -19.92 23.18 -14.21
C THR A 8 -19.85 23.43 -12.71
N SER A 9 -20.96 23.92 -12.14
CA SER A 9 -21.11 24.34 -10.74
C SER A 9 -22.13 23.48 -9.99
N CYS A 10 -21.89 23.25 -8.70
CA CYS A 10 -22.94 23.12 -7.69
C CYS A 10 -22.59 24.07 -6.53
N SER A 11 -23.39 25.13 -6.35
CA SER A 11 -23.36 26.06 -5.19
C SER A 11 -24.13 25.45 -4.01
N SER A 12 -23.93 25.78 -2.73
CA SER A 12 -23.62 27.08 -2.11
C SER A 12 -23.13 26.93 -0.66
N GLY A 13 -22.17 27.77 -0.23
CA GLY A 13 -21.86 27.99 1.20
C GLY A 13 -20.55 28.75 1.47
N ASN A 14 -20.65 30.08 1.55
CA ASN A 14 -19.71 31.14 1.96
C ASN A 14 -18.23 30.87 2.28
N ALA A 15 -17.39 31.69 1.63
CA ALA A 15 -15.94 31.80 1.74
C ALA A 15 -15.44 32.43 3.05
N VAL A 16 -14.26 31.97 3.49
CA VAL A 16 -13.28 32.76 4.23
C VAL A 16 -12.03 32.87 3.36
N SER A 17 -11.58 34.10 3.17
CA SER A 17 -10.40 34.49 2.40
C SER A 17 -9.10 34.18 3.14
N GLY A 18 -8.09 33.69 2.42
CA GLY A 18 -6.70 33.67 2.86
C GLY A 18 -5.82 33.21 1.70
N ALA A 19 -5.02 34.13 1.17
CA ALA A 19 -4.00 33.85 0.16
C ALA A 19 -2.88 33.01 0.79
N ASP A 20 -2.33 32.06 0.04
CA ASP A 20 -0.89 31.87 -0.12
C ASP A 20 -0.62 30.91 -1.29
N GLY A 21 0.46 31.18 -2.02
CA GLY A 21 0.75 30.58 -3.32
C GLY A 21 1.07 29.09 -3.23
N GLU A 22 0.27 28.28 -3.94
CA GLU A 22 0.65 26.92 -4.31
C GLU A 22 1.24 26.93 -5.73
N ALA A 23 2.41 26.31 -5.87
CA ALA A 23 2.93 25.94 -7.17
C ALA A 23 1.91 25.00 -7.82
N GLY A 24 1.21 25.49 -8.85
CA GLY A 24 0.23 24.71 -9.59
C GLY A 24 0.85 23.43 -10.13
N LEU A 25 0.08 22.34 -10.04
CA LEU A 25 0.47 21.05 -10.61
C LEU A 25 0.80 21.22 -12.10
N PRO A 26 1.82 20.50 -12.62
CA PRO A 26 2.12 20.50 -14.05
C PRO A 26 0.88 20.13 -14.85
N GLU A 27 0.62 20.81 -15.96
CA GLU A 27 -0.56 20.60 -16.80
C GLU A 27 -0.73 19.13 -17.25
N SER A 28 0.38 18.40 -17.39
CA SER A 28 0.42 16.96 -17.66
C SER A 28 -0.27 16.10 -16.59
N VAL A 29 -0.17 16.51 -15.32
CA VAL A 29 -0.74 15.82 -14.17
C VAL A 29 -2.25 16.06 -14.07
N LEU A 30 -2.71 17.29 -14.34
CA LEU A 30 -4.14 17.61 -14.35
C LEU A 30 -4.85 16.92 -15.53
N HIS A 31 -4.21 16.87 -16.69
CA HIS A 31 -4.69 16.06 -17.82
C HIS A 31 -4.73 14.56 -17.49
N PHE A 32 -3.75 14.04 -16.74
CA PHE A 32 -3.70 12.64 -16.32
C PHE A 32 -4.90 12.24 -15.46
N LEU A 33 -5.25 13.03 -14.44
CA LEU A 33 -6.41 12.74 -13.57
C LEU A 33 -7.74 12.87 -14.30
N ALA A 34 -7.90 13.90 -15.14
CA ALA A 34 -9.12 14.12 -15.91
C ALA A 34 -9.34 13.02 -16.98
N PHE A 35 -8.26 12.52 -17.58
CA PHE A 35 -8.32 11.43 -18.54
C PHE A 35 -8.75 10.12 -17.87
N TYR A 36 -8.19 9.79 -16.70
CA TYR A 36 -8.53 8.57 -15.96
C TYR A 36 -10.02 8.53 -15.59
N GLN A 37 -10.56 9.65 -15.08
CA GLN A 37 -11.98 9.74 -14.76
C GLN A 37 -12.84 9.58 -16.02
N LYS A 38 -12.54 10.32 -17.09
CA LYS A 38 -13.28 10.19 -18.37
C LYS A 38 -13.23 8.78 -18.96
N ALA A 39 -12.12 8.07 -18.80
CA ALA A 39 -11.98 6.68 -19.25
C ALA A 39 -12.83 5.71 -18.43
N ILE A 40 -12.95 5.91 -17.12
CA ILE A 40 -13.88 5.14 -16.26
C ILE A 40 -15.32 5.43 -16.66
N ASP A 41 -15.66 6.72 -16.76
CA ASP A 41 -17.01 7.19 -17.05
C ASP A 41 -17.51 6.62 -18.39
N PHE A 42 -16.66 6.68 -19.43
CA PHE A 42 -16.96 6.10 -20.74
C PHE A 42 -17.05 4.57 -20.70
N ALA A 43 -16.15 3.91 -19.96
CA ALA A 43 -16.07 2.46 -19.90
C ALA A 43 -17.34 1.80 -19.35
N ILE A 44 -17.93 2.38 -18.30
CA ILE A 44 -19.05 1.75 -17.58
C ILE A 44 -20.37 2.49 -17.81
N GLY A 45 -20.37 3.59 -18.59
CA GLY A 45 -21.56 4.42 -18.81
C GLY A 45 -22.05 5.11 -17.52
N ILE A 46 -21.15 5.26 -16.57
CA ILE A 46 -21.37 5.94 -15.30
C ILE A 46 -20.90 7.38 -15.54
N GLY A 47 -21.51 8.38 -14.91
CA GLY A 47 -20.86 9.69 -14.80
C GLY A 47 -19.56 9.58 -14.00
N CYS A 48 -19.23 10.60 -13.21
CA CYS A 48 -18.04 10.68 -12.36
C CYS A 48 -17.98 9.64 -11.20
N GLY A 49 -17.96 8.34 -11.50
CA GLY A 49 -18.06 7.25 -10.51
C GLY A 49 -16.77 6.46 -10.27
N LEU A 50 -16.89 5.45 -9.40
CA LEU A 50 -15.85 4.49 -9.06
C LEU A 50 -16.22 3.08 -9.54
N ALA A 51 -15.20 2.28 -9.83
CA ALA A 51 -15.33 0.90 -10.27
C ALA A 51 -14.44 -0.01 -9.42
N ALA A 52 -14.95 -1.19 -9.07
CA ALA A 52 -14.23 -2.19 -8.31
C ALA A 52 -14.32 -3.52 -9.06
N CYS A 53 -13.18 -4.03 -9.51
CA CYS A 53 -13.06 -5.42 -9.91
C CYS A 53 -12.70 -6.24 -8.67
N TYR A 54 -13.39 -7.36 -8.46
CA TYR A 54 -13.20 -8.20 -7.28
C TYR A 54 -13.45 -9.66 -7.61
N THR A 55 -12.88 -10.55 -6.80
CA THR A 55 -13.14 -11.98 -6.90
C THR A 55 -14.41 -12.33 -6.15
N SER A 56 -15.43 -12.85 -6.85
CA SER A 56 -16.54 -13.54 -6.22
C SER A 56 -16.12 -14.97 -5.87
N HIS A 57 -16.24 -15.34 -4.60
CA HIS A 57 -15.94 -16.67 -4.11
C HIS A 57 -17.24 -17.43 -3.81
N TRP A 58 -17.63 -18.37 -4.68
CA TRP A 58 -18.87 -19.12 -4.53
C TRP A 58 -18.60 -20.54 -4.03
N HIS A 59 -19.19 -20.89 -2.89
CA HIS A 59 -19.24 -22.26 -2.40
C HIS A 59 -20.56 -22.90 -2.83
N ALA A 60 -20.53 -23.90 -3.72
CA ALA A 60 -21.71 -24.72 -3.94
C ALA A 60 -22.05 -25.47 -2.64
N CYS A 61 -23.31 -25.43 -2.19
CA CYS A 61 -23.78 -26.05 -0.94
C CYS A 61 -23.59 -27.59 -0.83
N SER A 62 -22.96 -28.25 -1.81
CA SER A 62 -22.67 -29.68 -1.75
C SER A 62 -21.39 -30.02 -2.53
N GLN A 63 -20.31 -30.28 -1.80
CA GLN A 63 -19.08 -31.00 -2.21
C GLN A 63 -18.28 -30.50 -3.44
N GLY A 64 -18.63 -29.36 -4.04
CA GLY A 64 -17.82 -28.73 -5.10
C GLY A 64 -16.67 -27.89 -4.53
N ALA A 65 -15.53 -27.84 -5.24
CA ALA A 65 -14.50 -26.85 -4.98
C ALA A 65 -15.09 -25.43 -5.09
N ALA A 66 -14.59 -24.50 -4.27
CA ALA A 66 -15.02 -23.11 -4.37
C ALA A 66 -14.70 -22.53 -5.75
N LEU A 67 -15.64 -21.82 -6.34
CA LEU A 67 -15.50 -21.21 -7.64
C LEU A 67 -15.09 -19.74 -7.48
N GLN A 68 -13.88 -19.39 -7.92
CA GLN A 68 -13.34 -18.03 -7.89
C GLN A 68 -13.51 -17.36 -9.26
N GLN A 69 -14.31 -16.30 -9.39
CA GLN A 69 -14.55 -15.61 -10.67
C GLN A 69 -14.42 -14.10 -10.49
N GLN A 70 -14.13 -13.37 -11.57
CA GLN A 70 -13.94 -11.92 -11.46
C GLN A 70 -15.23 -11.19 -11.82
N CYS A 71 -15.67 -10.34 -10.90
CA CYS A 71 -16.87 -9.53 -10.99
C CYS A 71 -16.51 -8.05 -10.97
N LEU A 72 -17.44 -7.23 -11.41
CA LEU A 72 -17.39 -5.78 -11.42
C LEU A 72 -18.53 -5.23 -10.54
N ALA A 73 -18.20 -4.29 -9.67
CA ALA A 73 -19.17 -3.43 -9.01
C ALA A 73 -18.82 -1.98 -9.29
N TYR A 74 -19.81 -1.11 -9.16
CA TYR A 74 -19.62 0.31 -9.36
C TYR A 74 -20.36 1.15 -8.33
N SER A 75 -19.83 2.35 -8.10
CA SER A 75 -20.44 3.41 -7.30
C SER A 75 -20.57 4.65 -8.18
N ALA A 76 -21.77 5.20 -8.30
CA ALA A 76 -22.01 6.34 -9.21
C ALA A 76 -21.59 7.69 -8.62
N GLU A 77 -21.35 7.77 -7.31
CA GLU A 77 -21.21 9.04 -6.58
C GLU A 77 -19.89 9.08 -5.79
N ASP A 78 -19.82 8.38 -4.67
CA ASP A 78 -18.83 8.67 -3.60
C ASP A 78 -18.06 7.44 -3.09
N GLY A 79 -18.37 6.24 -3.58
CA GLY A 79 -17.78 5.00 -3.08
C GLY A 79 -18.40 4.47 -1.78
N MET A 80 -19.48 5.07 -1.28
CA MET A 80 -20.19 4.60 -0.08
C MET A 80 -21.24 3.53 -0.41
N GLN A 81 -21.85 3.61 -1.59
CA GLN A 81 -22.82 2.63 -2.08
C GLN A 81 -22.34 1.98 -3.37
N TRP A 82 -22.42 0.64 -3.42
CA TRP A 82 -21.94 -0.15 -4.54
C TRP A 82 -23.04 -1.03 -5.11
N ARG A 83 -23.04 -1.19 -6.43
CA ARG A 83 -23.95 -2.05 -7.18
C ARG A 83 -23.16 -3.02 -8.04
N ASN A 84 -23.52 -4.30 -7.99
CA ASN A 84 -22.95 -5.30 -8.88
C ASN A 84 -23.37 -5.00 -10.32
N HIS A 85 -22.42 -5.15 -11.25
CA HIS A 85 -22.69 -4.99 -12.66
C HIS A 85 -23.48 -6.19 -13.21
N ALA A 86 -24.43 -5.94 -14.12
CA ALA A 86 -25.32 -6.98 -14.66
C ALA A 86 -24.59 -8.02 -15.52
N ALA A 87 -23.40 -7.67 -16.04
CA ALA A 87 -22.56 -8.56 -16.84
C ALA A 87 -21.70 -9.53 -16.00
N ASN A 88 -21.88 -9.57 -14.67
CA ASN A 88 -21.07 -10.43 -13.82
C ASN A 88 -21.37 -11.93 -14.05
N PRO A 89 -20.33 -12.79 -14.00
CA PRO A 89 -18.90 -12.44 -13.88
C PRO A 89 -18.33 -11.87 -15.20
N VAL A 90 -17.51 -10.83 -15.11
CA VAL A 90 -16.81 -10.23 -16.27
C VAL A 90 -15.63 -11.09 -16.74
N ILE A 91 -15.10 -11.96 -15.87
CA ILE A 91 -14.17 -13.03 -16.25
C ILE A 91 -14.57 -14.32 -15.56
N VAL A 92 -14.99 -15.30 -16.36
CA VAL A 92 -15.33 -16.66 -15.92
C VAL A 92 -14.05 -17.42 -15.59
N ASN A 93 -14.04 -18.13 -14.47
CA ASN A 93 -12.96 -19.04 -14.10
C ASN A 93 -12.81 -20.14 -15.16
N PRO A 94 -11.62 -20.32 -15.77
CA PRO A 94 -11.40 -21.36 -16.78
C PRO A 94 -11.18 -22.77 -16.18
N GLY A 95 -11.47 -22.99 -14.90
CA GLY A 95 -11.27 -24.26 -14.19
C GLY A 95 -10.02 -24.32 -13.31
N LEU A 96 -9.48 -23.16 -12.93
CA LEU A 96 -8.33 -23.03 -12.03
C LEU A 96 -8.78 -22.98 -10.56
N ALA A 97 -8.04 -23.65 -9.68
CA ALA A 97 -8.26 -23.61 -8.24
C ALA A 97 -8.00 -22.21 -7.65
N ASP A 98 -6.88 -21.60 -8.07
CA ASP A 98 -6.50 -20.25 -7.71
C ASP A 98 -6.73 -19.32 -8.91
N PHE A 99 -7.71 -18.43 -8.78
CA PHE A 99 -8.09 -17.48 -9.81
C PHE A 99 -8.71 -16.24 -9.15
N ARG A 100 -7.87 -15.35 -8.60
CA ARG A 100 -8.31 -14.29 -7.68
C ARG A 100 -7.44 -13.04 -7.70
N ASP A 101 -7.84 -12.06 -6.89
CA ASP A 101 -7.12 -10.84 -6.57
C ASP A 101 -6.82 -9.95 -7.80
N PRO A 102 -7.85 -9.44 -8.49
CA PRO A 102 -7.66 -8.60 -9.66
C PRO A 102 -7.09 -7.22 -9.29
N LYS A 103 -5.84 -6.94 -9.67
CA LYS A 103 -5.30 -5.58 -9.69
C LYS A 103 -5.60 -4.92 -11.02
N VAL A 104 -6.47 -3.92 -11.00
CA VAL A 104 -6.86 -3.17 -12.22
C VAL A 104 -6.30 -1.76 -12.19
N PHE A 105 -5.68 -1.34 -13.28
CA PHE A 105 -5.21 0.04 -13.49
C PHE A 105 -5.34 0.44 -14.95
N TYR A 106 -5.36 1.75 -15.22
CA TYR A 106 -5.32 2.25 -16.58
C TYR A 106 -3.86 2.45 -17.03
N HIS A 107 -3.47 1.80 -18.12
CA HIS A 107 -2.16 1.95 -18.73
C HIS A 107 -2.24 3.01 -19.83
N GLN A 108 -1.62 4.18 -19.59
CA GLN A 108 -1.75 5.36 -20.45
C GLN A 108 -1.13 5.15 -21.82
N GLU A 109 0.07 4.57 -21.87
CA GLU A 109 0.86 4.41 -23.09
C GLU A 109 0.14 3.55 -24.12
N SER A 110 -0.65 2.56 -23.66
CA SER A 110 -1.45 1.71 -24.54
C SER A 110 -2.94 2.03 -24.53
N ALA A 111 -3.35 3.12 -23.87
CA ALA A 111 -4.73 3.59 -23.74
C ALA A 111 -5.75 2.47 -23.40
N THR A 112 -5.45 1.64 -22.39
CA THR A 112 -6.28 0.47 -22.04
C THR A 112 -6.34 0.25 -20.54
N TRP A 113 -7.43 -0.34 -20.06
CA TRP A 113 -7.46 -0.98 -18.75
C TRP A 113 -6.67 -2.28 -18.78
N VAL A 114 -5.81 -2.47 -17.79
CA VAL A 114 -5.02 -3.68 -17.55
C VAL A 114 -5.47 -4.28 -16.23
N MET A 115 -5.62 -5.61 -16.20
CA MET A 115 -5.83 -6.39 -14.99
C MET A 115 -4.71 -7.42 -14.85
N LEU A 116 -4.01 -7.39 -13.72
CA LEU A 116 -3.24 -8.54 -13.26
C LEU A 116 -4.12 -9.41 -12.38
N LEU A 117 -4.11 -10.71 -12.62
CA LEU A 117 -4.92 -11.66 -11.89
C LEU A 117 -4.07 -12.85 -11.47
N SER A 118 -4.12 -13.19 -10.18
CA SER A 118 -3.50 -14.42 -9.69
C SER A 118 -4.17 -15.64 -10.34
N ALA A 119 -3.34 -16.53 -10.91
CA ALA A 119 -3.77 -17.74 -11.57
C ALA A 119 -2.86 -18.92 -11.18
N GLY A 120 -2.75 -19.19 -9.87
CA GLY A 120 -1.84 -20.21 -9.34
C GLY A 120 -0.41 -19.68 -9.24
N PHE A 121 0.51 -20.25 -10.02
CA PHE A 121 1.95 -19.91 -9.98
C PHE A 121 2.34 -18.77 -10.95
N GLU A 122 1.37 -18.14 -11.60
CA GLU A 122 1.59 -17.05 -12.55
C GLU A 122 0.53 -15.96 -12.35
N LEU A 123 0.84 -14.77 -12.84
CA LEU A 123 -0.13 -13.69 -12.96
C LEU A 123 -0.57 -13.60 -14.42
N ARG A 124 -1.88 -13.63 -14.66
CA ARG A 124 -2.43 -13.41 -16.00
C ARG A 124 -2.72 -11.95 -16.23
N VAL A 125 -2.34 -11.46 -17.41
CA VAL A 125 -2.59 -10.09 -17.86
C VAL A 125 -3.81 -10.08 -18.78
N TYR A 126 -4.86 -9.43 -18.34
CA TYR A 126 -6.05 -9.16 -19.12
C TYR A 126 -6.12 -7.68 -19.50
N ARG A 127 -6.68 -7.39 -20.67
CA ARG A 127 -6.85 -6.02 -21.19
C ARG A 127 -8.30 -5.77 -21.54
N SER A 128 -8.77 -4.55 -21.29
CA SER A 128 -10.13 -4.11 -21.61
C SER A 128 -10.15 -2.63 -22.00
N HIS A 129 -11.13 -2.26 -22.83
CA HIS A 129 -11.46 -0.86 -23.11
C HIS A 129 -12.62 -0.34 -22.26
N ASN A 130 -13.39 -1.23 -21.63
CA ASN A 130 -14.66 -0.88 -20.96
C ASN A 130 -14.84 -1.54 -19.58
N LEU A 131 -13.83 -2.21 -19.04
CA LEU A 131 -13.87 -2.94 -17.75
C LEU A 131 -14.86 -4.12 -17.68
N ILE A 132 -15.59 -4.39 -18.77
CA ILE A 132 -16.60 -5.45 -18.87
C ILE A 132 -16.09 -6.57 -19.75
N GLU A 133 -15.58 -6.24 -20.93
CA GLU A 133 -15.05 -7.18 -21.90
C GLU A 133 -13.53 -7.28 -21.73
N TRP A 134 -13.07 -8.40 -21.21
CA TRP A 134 -11.66 -8.65 -20.92
C TRP A 134 -11.07 -9.68 -21.86
N LYS A 135 -9.90 -9.36 -22.43
CA LYS A 135 -9.12 -10.28 -23.25
C LYS A 135 -7.85 -10.68 -22.51
N TYR A 136 -7.64 -11.99 -22.33
CA TYR A 136 -6.36 -12.53 -21.90
C TYR A 136 -5.28 -12.24 -22.96
N THR A 137 -4.12 -11.74 -22.53
CA THR A 137 -3.05 -11.32 -23.46
C THR A 137 -1.70 -11.95 -23.18
N SER A 138 -1.34 -12.19 -21.93
CA SER A 138 -0.05 -12.78 -21.55
C SER A 138 -0.12 -13.30 -20.11
N ALA A 139 0.95 -13.95 -19.68
CA ALA A 139 1.20 -14.29 -18.28
C ALA A 139 2.62 -13.83 -17.88
N ILE A 140 2.79 -13.44 -16.63
CA ILE A 140 4.05 -12.94 -16.06
C ILE A 140 4.32 -13.59 -14.69
N GLY A 141 5.59 -13.53 -14.24
CA GLY A 141 5.99 -13.91 -12.88
C GLY A 141 6.49 -15.35 -12.74
N LEU A 142 6.17 -16.26 -13.67
CA LEU A 142 6.68 -17.63 -13.61
C LEU A 142 8.20 -17.71 -13.81
N ASP A 143 8.74 -16.84 -14.65
CA ASP A 143 10.17 -16.66 -14.91
C ASP A 143 10.92 -16.01 -13.73
N VAL A 144 10.18 -15.35 -12.83
CA VAL A 144 10.72 -14.70 -11.63
C VAL A 144 10.67 -15.63 -10.42
N TRP A 145 9.48 -16.17 -10.10
CA TRP A 145 9.23 -16.90 -8.84
C TRP A 145 9.08 -18.42 -9.03
N GLY A 146 9.03 -18.91 -10.26
CA GLY A 146 8.85 -20.33 -10.53
C GLY A 146 7.53 -20.89 -9.99
N LYS A 147 7.50 -22.19 -9.72
CA LYS A 147 6.31 -22.91 -9.20
C LYS A 147 6.43 -23.27 -7.73
N THR A 148 6.96 -22.35 -6.92
CA THR A 148 7.21 -22.61 -5.50
C THR A 148 5.97 -22.36 -4.65
N HIS A 149 5.24 -21.27 -4.93
CA HIS A 149 4.08 -20.83 -4.14
C HIS A 149 3.02 -20.25 -5.08
N VAL A 150 1.76 -20.36 -4.68
CA VAL A 150 0.69 -19.59 -5.31
C VAL A 150 0.99 -18.11 -5.13
N LEU A 151 0.93 -17.35 -6.21
CA LEU A 151 1.08 -15.90 -6.18
C LEU A 151 -0.26 -15.30 -5.75
N GLU A 152 -0.29 -14.45 -4.73
CA GLU A 152 -1.52 -13.78 -4.26
C GLU A 152 -1.35 -12.26 -4.30
N CYS A 153 -2.48 -11.55 -4.30
CA CYS A 153 -2.55 -10.10 -4.16
C CYS A 153 -1.52 -9.35 -5.02
N PRO A 154 -1.53 -9.56 -6.36
CA PRO A 154 -0.58 -8.91 -7.23
C PRO A 154 -0.75 -7.38 -7.16
N ASP A 155 0.36 -6.68 -7.38
CA ASP A 155 0.33 -5.25 -7.62
C ASP A 155 1.34 -4.88 -8.71
N LEU A 156 1.04 -3.83 -9.47
CA LEU A 156 1.92 -3.32 -10.51
C LEU A 156 1.69 -1.83 -10.69
N PHE A 157 2.74 -1.05 -10.44
CA PHE A 157 2.67 0.40 -10.51
C PHE A 157 4.01 0.99 -10.96
N PRO A 158 3.98 2.17 -11.60
CA PRO A 158 5.20 2.87 -11.98
C PRO A 158 5.79 3.66 -10.81
N LEU A 159 7.11 3.73 -10.74
CA LEU A 159 7.87 4.60 -9.83
C LEU A 159 9.00 5.31 -10.57
N LEU A 160 9.27 6.56 -10.18
CA LEU A 160 10.48 7.26 -10.58
C LEU A 160 11.63 6.90 -9.66
N SER A 161 12.82 6.70 -10.24
CA SER A 161 14.05 6.65 -9.47
C SER A 161 14.45 8.05 -8.99
N ASN A 162 15.39 8.12 -8.03
CA ASN A 162 16.06 9.36 -7.62
C ASN A 162 16.79 10.09 -8.77
N GLN A 163 16.99 9.44 -9.93
CA GLN A 163 17.53 10.04 -11.15
C GLN A 163 16.44 10.48 -12.14
N GLY A 164 15.15 10.33 -11.80
CA GLY A 164 14.02 10.69 -12.65
C GLY A 164 13.70 9.68 -13.76
N LYS A 165 14.27 8.47 -13.73
CA LYS A 165 13.94 7.41 -14.68
C LYS A 165 12.74 6.61 -14.18
N LEU A 166 11.78 6.37 -15.06
CA LEU A 166 10.59 5.57 -14.76
C LEU A 166 10.92 4.08 -14.81
N TYR A 167 10.45 3.33 -13.81
CA TYR A 167 10.44 1.88 -13.78
C TYR A 167 9.07 1.40 -13.33
N TRP A 168 8.76 0.14 -13.61
CA TRP A 168 7.60 -0.55 -13.08
C TRP A 168 8.02 -1.50 -11.96
N VAL A 169 7.22 -1.56 -10.89
CA VAL A 169 7.45 -2.47 -9.77
C VAL A 169 6.32 -3.48 -9.73
N LEU A 170 6.65 -4.76 -9.93
CA LEU A 170 5.72 -5.88 -9.81
C LEU A 170 5.84 -6.47 -8.42
N VAL A 171 4.72 -6.66 -7.74
CA VAL A 171 4.65 -7.16 -6.35
C VAL A 171 3.73 -8.37 -6.29
N VAL A 172 4.10 -9.36 -5.49
CA VAL A 172 3.26 -10.52 -5.17
C VAL A 172 3.39 -10.88 -3.69
N SER A 173 2.32 -11.44 -3.14
CA SER A 173 2.32 -12.07 -1.82
C SER A 173 2.34 -13.59 -1.95
N PHE A 174 2.91 -14.29 -0.98
CA PHE A 174 2.96 -15.75 -0.90
C PHE A 174 2.19 -16.24 0.32
N PHE A 175 1.16 -17.02 0.07
CA PHE A 175 0.45 -17.69 1.16
C PHE A 175 1.38 -18.71 1.84
N GLN A 176 1.64 -18.51 3.13
CA GLN A 176 2.46 -19.43 3.92
C GLN A 176 1.92 -19.57 5.34
N THR A 177 1.73 -20.81 5.79
CA THR A 177 1.30 -21.14 7.16
C THR A 177 2.38 -21.85 7.97
N GLU A 178 3.38 -22.43 7.32
CA GLU A 178 4.45 -23.22 7.95
C GLU A 178 5.78 -22.46 8.08
N PRO A 179 6.60 -22.74 9.12
CA PRO A 179 7.91 -22.13 9.30
C PRO A 179 8.93 -22.45 8.17
N PRO A 180 9.95 -21.60 7.93
CA PRO A 180 10.23 -20.34 8.63
C PRO A 180 9.29 -19.21 8.18
N ARG A 181 8.72 -18.50 9.17
CA ARG A 181 7.71 -17.44 8.99
C ARG A 181 8.38 -16.09 8.72
N PHE A 182 8.91 -15.89 7.52
CA PHE A 182 9.50 -14.60 7.16
C PHE A 182 9.03 -14.13 5.78
N ALA A 183 8.68 -12.84 5.73
CA ALA A 183 8.55 -12.01 4.53
C ALA A 183 7.71 -12.59 3.38
N PRO A 184 6.37 -12.61 3.51
CA PRO A 184 5.49 -13.19 2.51
C PRO A 184 5.25 -12.27 1.31
N VAL A 185 6.06 -11.23 1.09
CA VAL A 185 5.88 -10.27 -0.01
C VAL A 185 7.20 -10.06 -0.74
N SER A 186 7.16 -10.26 -2.05
CA SER A 186 8.30 -10.03 -2.94
C SER A 186 7.96 -9.02 -4.02
N TYR A 187 8.97 -8.26 -4.44
CA TYR A 187 8.88 -7.39 -5.60
C TYR A 187 10.03 -7.60 -6.59
N VAL A 188 9.81 -7.15 -7.81
CA VAL A 188 10.80 -7.02 -8.88
C VAL A 188 10.66 -5.66 -9.54
N VAL A 189 11.79 -5.03 -9.85
CA VAL A 189 11.85 -3.80 -10.67
C VAL A 189 12.07 -4.18 -12.12
N GLY A 190 11.34 -3.54 -13.04
CA GLY A 190 11.43 -3.83 -14.46
C GLY A 190 10.71 -2.80 -15.32
N ASN A 191 10.33 -3.22 -16.52
CA ASN A 191 9.50 -2.45 -17.44
C ASN A 191 8.20 -3.19 -17.74
N PHE A 192 7.12 -2.44 -17.94
CA PHE A 192 5.85 -2.96 -18.43
C PHE A 192 5.43 -2.19 -19.67
N ASP A 193 5.09 -2.90 -20.74
CA ASP A 193 4.70 -2.29 -22.03
C ASP A 193 3.17 -2.28 -22.25
N GLY A 194 2.39 -2.65 -21.24
CA GLY A 194 0.95 -2.84 -21.34
C GLY A 194 0.52 -4.28 -21.66
N TYR A 195 1.48 -5.17 -21.92
CA TYR A 195 1.26 -6.59 -22.23
C TYR A 195 2.17 -7.49 -21.40
N ALA A 196 3.48 -7.24 -21.38
CA ALA A 196 4.47 -8.08 -20.71
C ALA A 196 5.30 -7.25 -19.72
N PHE A 197 5.72 -7.91 -18.65
CA PHE A 197 6.67 -7.36 -17.69
C PHE A 197 8.06 -7.93 -18.00
N THR A 198 9.05 -7.06 -18.15
CA THR A 198 10.45 -7.44 -18.37
C THR A 198 11.25 -7.11 -17.10
N PRO A 199 11.65 -8.12 -16.31
CA PRO A 199 12.48 -7.93 -15.12
C PRO A 199 13.82 -7.23 -15.45
N GLN A 200 14.24 -6.32 -14.57
CA GLN A 200 15.56 -5.67 -14.62
C GLN A 200 16.33 -5.79 -13.29
N SER A 201 15.73 -6.44 -12.29
CA SER A 201 16.35 -6.81 -11.03
C SER A 201 16.03 -8.26 -10.69
N ASP A 202 16.78 -8.83 -9.76
CA ASP A 202 16.34 -10.03 -9.06
C ASP A 202 15.11 -9.71 -8.17
N ALA A 203 14.40 -10.76 -7.77
CA ALA A 203 13.34 -10.66 -6.78
C ALA A 203 13.91 -10.31 -5.41
N ALA A 204 13.31 -9.32 -4.75
CA ALA A 204 13.69 -8.86 -3.43
C ALA A 204 12.50 -8.96 -2.45
N LEU A 205 12.80 -8.95 -1.16
CA LEU A 205 11.79 -8.86 -0.10
C LEU A 205 11.34 -7.42 0.07
N PHE A 206 10.04 -7.24 0.24
CA PHE A 206 9.46 -5.92 0.45
C PHE A 206 9.55 -5.47 1.91
N ASP A 207 9.31 -6.39 2.83
CA ASP A 207 9.34 -6.17 4.26
C ASP A 207 9.99 -7.41 4.91
N PHE A 208 10.94 -7.19 5.80
CA PHE A 208 11.70 -8.26 6.47
C PHE A 208 11.04 -8.70 7.78
N GLY A 209 9.91 -8.09 8.15
CA GLY A 209 9.10 -8.47 9.29
C GLY A 209 8.27 -9.73 9.06
N GLY A 210 7.65 -10.20 10.14
CA GLY A 210 6.76 -11.38 10.11
C GLY A 210 5.31 -11.05 9.73
N ASP A 211 4.91 -9.78 9.85
CA ASP A 211 3.51 -9.33 9.83
C ASP A 211 3.26 -8.28 8.76
N PHE A 212 3.52 -8.61 7.49
CA PHE A 212 3.29 -7.73 6.36
C PHE A 212 2.79 -8.53 5.16
N TYR A 213 1.49 -8.46 4.84
CA TYR A 213 0.88 -9.29 3.81
C TYR A 213 -0.12 -8.53 2.94
N ALA A 214 -0.31 -8.99 1.70
CA ALA A 214 -1.30 -8.45 0.76
C ALA A 214 -1.26 -6.91 0.62
N PRO A 215 -0.08 -6.30 0.43
CA PRO A 215 -0.03 -4.87 0.22
C PRO A 215 -0.77 -4.48 -1.05
N GLN A 216 -1.45 -3.34 -1.01
CA GLN A 216 -2.12 -2.76 -2.16
C GLN A 216 -1.79 -1.28 -2.25
N SER A 217 -1.35 -0.88 -3.43
CA SER A 217 -1.08 0.51 -3.79
C SER A 217 -2.33 1.21 -4.30
N TRP A 218 -2.45 2.51 -4.04
CA TRP A 218 -3.57 3.32 -4.51
C TRP A 218 -3.49 3.59 -6.01
N ASN A 219 -4.60 3.41 -6.72
CA ASN A 219 -4.76 3.97 -8.06
C ASN A 219 -5.09 5.46 -7.97
N GLY A 220 -4.43 6.27 -8.80
CA GLY A 220 -4.82 7.67 -9.02
C GLY A 220 -4.83 8.53 -7.75
N TYR A 221 -3.77 8.44 -6.93
CA TYR A 221 -3.62 9.24 -5.72
C TYR A 221 -3.69 10.74 -6.05
N ARG A 222 -4.84 11.37 -5.75
CA ARG A 222 -5.24 12.68 -6.31
C ARG A 222 -4.45 13.84 -5.72
N ASP A 223 -4.13 13.76 -4.43
CA ASP A 223 -3.55 14.87 -3.67
C ASP A 223 -2.05 15.04 -3.92
N ALA A 224 -1.39 14.01 -4.47
CA ALA A 224 0.00 14.09 -4.89
C ALA A 224 0.23 13.23 -6.14
N PRO A 225 -0.10 13.72 -7.33
CA PRO A 225 0.04 12.93 -8.54
C PRO A 225 1.50 12.53 -8.80
N GLY A 226 1.69 11.27 -9.20
CA GLY A 226 3.02 10.67 -9.31
C GLY A 226 3.58 10.11 -8.00
N LYS A 227 2.92 10.38 -6.86
CA LYS A 227 3.20 9.71 -5.59
C LYS A 227 2.50 8.37 -5.58
N GLN A 228 3.25 7.32 -5.26
CA GLN A 228 2.67 6.01 -4.98
C GLN A 228 2.64 5.80 -3.48
N VAL A 229 1.44 5.59 -2.96
CA VAL A 229 1.21 5.17 -1.58
C VAL A 229 0.67 3.75 -1.62
N TRP A 230 0.91 3.01 -0.55
CA TRP A 230 0.35 1.67 -0.37
C TRP A 230 0.13 1.34 1.11
N ILE A 231 -0.66 0.29 1.37
CA ILE A 231 -0.96 -0.19 2.72
C ILE A 231 -1.08 -1.71 2.69
N ALA A 232 -0.70 -2.38 3.76
CA ALA A 232 -0.76 -3.83 3.87
C ALA A 232 -1.54 -4.29 5.09
N TRP A 233 -2.00 -5.54 5.04
CA TRP A 233 -2.49 -6.21 6.22
C TRP A 233 -1.29 -6.57 7.10
N ALA A 234 -1.21 -5.92 8.27
CA ALA A 234 -0.13 -6.16 9.20
C ALA A 234 -0.44 -7.38 10.06
N ASN A 235 -0.29 -8.57 9.47
CA ASN A 235 -0.57 -9.86 10.09
C ASN A 235 0.08 -11.00 9.30
N ASN A 236 -0.11 -12.22 9.81
CA ASN A 236 0.40 -13.43 9.19
C ASN A 236 -0.61 -14.57 9.29
N TRP A 237 -0.89 -15.25 8.17
CA TRP A 237 -1.83 -16.38 8.12
C TRP A 237 -1.52 -17.50 9.12
N ALA A 238 -0.27 -17.70 9.52
CA ALA A 238 0.13 -18.70 10.51
C ALA A 238 -0.55 -18.51 11.89
N PHE A 239 -0.94 -17.29 12.25
CA PHE A 239 -1.58 -16.99 13.54
C PHE A 239 -2.71 -15.95 13.45
N ALA A 240 -3.06 -15.49 12.26
CA ALA A 240 -4.04 -14.44 12.02
C ALA A 240 -5.38 -14.66 12.72
N ASN A 241 -5.82 -15.91 12.86
CA ASN A 241 -7.09 -16.28 13.49
C ASN A 241 -7.03 -16.36 15.03
N HIS A 242 -5.83 -16.28 15.61
CA HIS A 242 -5.57 -16.56 17.01
C HIS A 242 -4.95 -15.38 17.77
N ILE A 243 -4.75 -14.23 17.12
CA ILE A 243 -4.25 -13.04 17.81
C ILE A 243 -5.25 -12.58 18.90
N PRO A 244 -4.75 -12.16 20.09
CA PRO A 244 -5.56 -11.91 21.28
C PRO A 244 -6.22 -10.52 21.28
N THR A 245 -6.95 -10.17 20.21
CA THR A 245 -7.64 -8.88 20.06
C THR A 245 -9.16 -9.02 20.17
N TYR A 246 -9.83 -7.98 20.68
CA TYR A 246 -11.29 -7.90 20.79
C TYR A 246 -11.75 -6.42 20.83
N PRO A 247 -12.91 -6.06 20.23
CA PRO A 247 -13.85 -6.89 19.46
C PRO A 247 -13.48 -7.12 17.99
N TRP A 248 -12.40 -6.52 17.49
CA TRP A 248 -11.93 -6.73 16.11
C TRP A 248 -10.69 -7.63 16.06
N ARG A 249 -10.30 -8.05 14.85
CA ARG A 249 -9.09 -8.83 14.62
C ARG A 249 -8.35 -8.36 13.37
N GLY A 250 -7.06 -8.08 13.55
CA GLY A 250 -6.16 -7.58 12.53
C GLY A 250 -6.12 -6.06 12.49
N VAL A 251 -5.01 -5.54 11.98
CA VAL A 251 -4.78 -4.12 11.71
C VAL A 251 -4.11 -3.99 10.35
N MET A 252 -4.13 -2.79 9.79
CA MET A 252 -3.29 -2.45 8.63
C MET A 252 -1.95 -1.90 9.11
N SER A 253 -0.92 -1.99 8.28
CA SER A 253 0.33 -1.25 8.47
C SER A 253 0.06 0.26 8.37
N LEU A 254 1.04 1.07 8.75
CA LEU A 254 1.08 2.45 8.28
C LEU A 254 1.05 2.46 6.75
N PRO A 255 0.30 3.40 6.15
CA PRO A 255 0.47 3.70 4.74
C PRO A 255 1.90 4.20 4.51
N ARG A 256 2.50 3.78 3.40
CA ARG A 256 3.89 4.15 3.08
C ARG A 256 4.00 4.80 1.72
N ASP A 257 4.84 5.82 1.67
CA ASP A 257 5.29 6.47 0.45
C ASP A 257 6.38 5.61 -0.19
N LEU A 258 6.24 5.35 -1.48
CA LEU A 258 7.17 4.51 -2.24
C LEU A 258 8.03 5.34 -3.19
N GLN A 259 9.32 5.00 -3.25
CA GLN A 259 10.29 5.56 -4.20
C GLN A 259 11.30 4.49 -4.63
N LEU A 260 11.93 4.67 -5.79
CA LEU A 260 13.11 3.88 -6.16
C LEU A 260 14.37 4.71 -5.98
N HIS A 261 15.38 4.13 -5.35
CA HIS A 261 16.70 4.74 -5.22
C HIS A 261 17.71 3.87 -5.96
N GLU A 262 18.39 4.46 -6.95
CA GLU A 262 19.45 3.76 -7.66
C GLU A 262 20.75 3.82 -6.85
N ARG A 263 21.36 2.65 -6.64
CA ARG A 263 22.65 2.46 -5.98
C ARG A 263 23.47 1.42 -6.72
N ASP A 264 24.68 1.79 -7.10
CA ASP A 264 25.61 0.90 -7.82
C ASP A 264 24.97 0.21 -9.05
N GLY A 265 24.08 0.94 -9.74
CA GLY A 265 23.35 0.46 -10.93
C GLY A 265 22.12 -0.41 -10.62
N VAL A 266 21.77 -0.62 -9.35
CA VAL A 266 20.60 -1.39 -8.91
C VAL A 266 19.54 -0.44 -8.34
N ASN A 267 18.29 -0.58 -8.77
CA ASN A 267 17.17 0.15 -8.18
C ASN A 267 16.64 -0.62 -6.98
N VAL A 268 16.72 0.02 -5.81
CA VAL A 268 16.18 -0.51 -4.55
C VAL A 268 14.94 0.27 -4.19
N LEU A 269 13.93 -0.43 -3.72
CA LEU A 269 12.74 0.23 -3.23
C LEU A 269 12.97 0.85 -1.85
N VAL A 270 12.53 2.09 -1.71
CA VAL A 270 12.54 2.85 -0.46
C VAL A 270 11.12 3.15 -0.04
N GLN A 271 10.83 2.88 1.23
CA GLN A 271 9.52 3.05 1.84
C GLN A 271 9.61 4.01 3.02
N LYS A 272 8.78 5.05 3.06
CA LYS A 272 8.72 5.96 4.20
C LYS A 272 7.33 5.96 4.80
N PRO A 273 7.16 6.16 6.11
CA PRO A 273 5.85 6.51 6.65
C PRO A 273 5.27 7.65 5.83
N VAL A 274 3.99 7.54 5.50
CA VAL A 274 3.32 8.54 4.68
C VAL A 274 3.48 9.95 5.25
N SER A 275 3.80 10.92 4.40
CA SER A 275 4.13 12.28 4.83
C SER A 275 3.07 12.97 5.70
N TRP A 276 1.78 12.66 5.51
CA TRP A 276 0.72 13.24 6.35
C TRP A 276 0.68 12.69 7.78
N LEU A 277 1.47 11.66 8.12
CA LEU A 277 1.63 11.22 9.51
C LEU A 277 2.10 12.36 10.42
N GLU A 278 2.88 13.29 9.87
CA GLU A 278 3.37 14.49 10.58
C GLU A 278 2.24 15.37 11.13
N THR A 279 1.04 15.36 10.51
CA THR A 279 -0.10 16.15 11.00
C THR A 279 -0.66 15.63 12.33
N TYR A 280 -0.30 14.41 12.72
CA TYR A 280 -0.72 13.79 13.96
C TYR A 280 0.28 13.98 15.10
N ILE A 281 1.42 14.63 14.89
CA ILE A 281 2.41 14.86 15.95
C ILE A 281 1.77 15.69 17.09
N SER A 282 1.77 15.18 18.32
CA SER A 282 1.38 15.93 19.53
C SER A 282 2.57 16.52 20.27
N ALA A 283 3.70 15.82 20.27
CA ALA A 283 4.92 16.26 20.92
C ALA A 283 6.15 15.71 20.20
N GLU A 284 7.23 16.47 20.24
CA GLU A 284 8.52 16.10 19.66
C GLU A 284 9.64 16.57 20.60
N SER A 285 10.65 15.73 20.80
CA SER A 285 11.79 16.06 21.65
C SER A 285 13.08 15.41 21.19
N ASP A 286 14.17 16.18 21.19
CA ASP A 286 15.51 15.66 21.01
C ASP A 286 16.07 15.16 22.35
N LEU A 287 16.51 13.91 22.38
CA LEU A 287 17.11 13.29 23.55
C LEU A 287 18.63 13.52 23.57
N PRO A 288 19.25 13.72 24.74
CA PRO A 288 20.68 13.94 24.84
C PRO A 288 21.46 12.67 24.47
N VAL A 289 22.42 12.79 23.54
CA VAL A 289 23.23 11.64 23.04
C VAL A 289 24.74 11.76 23.28
N ASN A 290 25.24 12.95 23.63
CA ASN A 290 26.67 13.24 23.78
C ASN A 290 27.12 13.40 25.25
N ASP A 291 26.30 12.95 26.20
CA ASP A 291 26.55 13.04 27.65
C ASP A 291 27.16 11.75 28.25
N GLY A 292 27.60 10.81 27.40
CA GLY A 292 28.09 9.49 27.81
C GLY A 292 26.98 8.48 28.15
N ARG A 293 25.72 8.88 28.01
CA ARG A 293 24.55 8.02 28.23
C ARG A 293 24.48 6.92 27.18
N ARG A 294 24.04 5.75 27.63
CA ARG A 294 23.86 4.54 26.80
C ARG A 294 22.44 3.98 26.88
N GLU A 295 21.58 4.61 27.66
CA GLU A 295 20.21 4.17 27.90
C GLU A 295 19.26 5.36 27.99
N TRP A 296 18.11 5.26 27.33
CA TRP A 296 17.04 6.26 27.36
C TRP A 296 15.73 5.57 27.71
N LYS A 297 15.06 6.09 28.75
CA LYS A 297 13.72 5.65 29.12
C LYS A 297 12.71 6.69 28.64
N LEU A 298 11.79 6.24 27.78
CA LEU A 298 10.70 7.02 27.24
C LEU A 298 9.42 6.70 27.99
N ASP A 299 8.62 7.73 28.28
CA ASP A 299 7.26 7.57 28.75
C ASP A 299 6.32 7.45 27.53
N LEU A 300 5.63 6.31 27.46
CA LEU A 300 4.64 6.01 26.43
C LEU A 300 3.21 6.16 26.95
N ALA A 301 3.01 6.55 28.21
CA ALA A 301 1.66 6.63 28.79
C ALA A 301 0.85 7.82 28.25
N THR A 302 1.51 8.80 27.61
CA THR A 302 0.90 10.06 27.18
C THR A 302 0.11 9.94 25.87
N GLU A 303 0.49 9.01 24.99
CA GLU A 303 -0.15 8.77 23.70
C GLU A 303 -0.19 7.27 23.39
N LYS A 304 -0.85 6.87 22.30
CA LYS A 304 -0.91 5.45 21.90
C LYS A 304 0.19 5.06 20.91
N ALA A 305 0.61 6.01 20.08
CA ALA A 305 1.62 5.80 19.07
C ALA A 305 2.81 6.75 19.27
N HIS A 306 4.02 6.21 19.06
CA HIS A 306 5.28 6.93 19.25
C HIS A 306 6.28 6.54 18.17
N SER A 307 7.13 7.48 17.77
CA SER A 307 8.31 7.20 16.96
C SER A 307 9.59 7.50 17.74
N LEU A 308 10.58 6.64 17.54
CA LEU A 308 11.96 6.88 17.95
C LEU A 308 12.83 6.92 16.69
N VAL A 309 13.43 8.07 16.42
CA VAL A 309 14.30 8.30 15.25
C VAL A 309 15.74 8.42 15.73
N LEU A 310 16.59 7.54 15.23
CA LEU A 310 18.00 7.44 15.57
C LEU A 310 18.84 7.71 14.34
N HIS A 311 19.86 8.55 14.48
CA HIS A 311 20.89 8.73 13.48
C HIS A 311 22.22 8.32 14.08
N ALA A 312 22.86 7.30 13.51
CA ALA A 312 24.16 6.84 13.95
C ALA A 312 25.29 7.66 13.29
N MET A 313 26.39 7.86 14.01
CA MET A 313 27.64 8.34 13.44
C MET A 313 28.41 7.16 12.83
N ASP A 314 29.08 7.42 11.70
CA ASP A 314 30.13 6.56 11.15
C ASP A 314 29.80 5.06 11.14
N SER A 315 28.58 4.72 10.71
CA SER A 315 28.11 3.34 10.61
C SER A 315 27.36 3.13 9.29
N GLU A 316 27.40 1.90 8.79
CA GLU A 316 26.62 1.48 7.61
C GLU A 316 25.10 1.55 7.86
N LEU A 317 24.66 1.64 9.12
CA LEU A 317 23.24 1.70 9.49
C LEU A 317 22.56 3.01 9.02
N GLY A 318 23.30 4.13 8.99
CA GLY A 318 22.77 5.45 8.63
C GLY A 318 21.74 5.98 9.64
N SER A 319 20.47 5.59 9.46
CA SER A 319 19.34 5.97 10.32
C SER A 319 18.46 4.79 10.67
N LEU A 320 17.79 4.85 11.82
CA LEU A 320 16.78 3.88 12.22
C LEU A 320 15.56 4.65 12.74
N GLN A 321 14.39 4.42 12.16
CA GLN A 321 13.14 4.94 12.67
C GLN A 321 12.27 3.78 13.13
N LEU A 322 11.92 3.75 14.39
CA LEU A 322 10.93 2.82 14.94
C LEU A 322 9.64 3.59 15.13
N ILE A 323 8.51 3.01 14.73
CA ILE A 323 7.18 3.50 15.05
C ILE A 323 6.46 2.39 15.80
N ILE A 324 6.02 2.69 17.01
CA ILE A 324 5.40 1.74 17.93
C ILE A 324 4.00 2.25 18.21
N ASP A 325 3.01 1.39 18.01
CA ASP A 325 1.64 1.56 18.48
C ASP A 325 1.29 0.41 19.44
N VAL A 326 0.05 0.34 19.92
CA VAL A 326 -0.41 -0.57 20.97
C VAL A 326 -0.05 -2.04 20.74
N SER A 327 -0.05 -2.50 19.50
CA SER A 327 0.21 -3.91 19.16
C SER A 327 1.00 -4.11 17.87
N ILE A 328 1.68 -3.08 17.38
CA ILE A 328 2.45 -3.12 16.13
C ILE A 328 3.71 -2.26 16.27
N ILE A 329 4.81 -2.76 15.73
CA ILE A 329 6.04 -2.02 15.53
C ILE A 329 6.44 -2.08 14.06
N GLU A 330 6.74 -0.91 13.50
CA GLU A 330 7.28 -0.74 12.17
C GLU A 330 8.65 -0.09 12.25
N ILE A 331 9.65 -0.70 11.61
CA ILE A 331 11.04 -0.28 11.68
C ILE A 331 11.50 0.06 10.27
N PHE A 332 11.94 1.31 10.06
CA PHE A 332 12.47 1.82 8.81
C PHE A 332 13.96 2.05 8.97
N VAL A 333 14.76 1.25 8.28
CA VAL A 333 16.23 1.31 8.29
C VAL A 333 16.71 2.12 7.11
N ASN A 334 17.72 2.95 7.34
CA ASN A 334 18.40 3.77 6.34
C ASN A 334 17.43 4.50 5.41
N GLN A 335 16.59 5.37 5.98
CA GLN A 335 15.56 6.12 5.27
C GLN A 335 14.51 5.28 4.53
N GLY A 336 14.37 4.00 4.86
CA GLY A 336 13.31 3.14 4.32
C GLY A 336 13.76 2.07 3.32
N GLU A 337 15.06 1.89 3.13
CA GLU A 337 15.60 0.84 2.23
C GLU A 337 15.32 -0.57 2.71
N GLN A 338 15.23 -0.74 4.03
CA GLN A 338 14.74 -1.97 4.62
C GLN A 338 13.67 -1.59 5.63
N VAL A 339 12.57 -2.33 5.58
CA VAL A 339 11.46 -2.14 6.51
C VAL A 339 11.09 -3.46 7.16
N LEU A 340 10.70 -3.40 8.43
CA LEU A 340 10.21 -4.55 9.18
C LEU A 340 8.90 -4.20 9.86
N THR A 341 7.89 -5.05 9.68
CA THR A 341 6.61 -4.97 10.36
C THR A 341 6.37 -6.19 11.23
N CYS A 342 6.13 -5.96 12.51
CA CYS A 342 5.82 -7.02 13.46
C CYS A 342 4.67 -6.59 14.36
N GLN A 343 3.74 -7.51 14.61
CA GLN A 343 2.78 -7.38 15.69
C GLN A 343 3.38 -7.92 16.98
N PHE A 344 2.90 -7.38 18.09
CA PHE A 344 3.19 -7.88 19.42
C PHE A 344 1.99 -7.63 20.34
N PHE A 345 1.84 -8.47 21.37
CA PHE A 345 0.68 -8.41 22.27
C PHE A 345 1.16 -8.39 23.72
N PRO A 346 1.34 -7.19 24.31
CA PRO A 346 1.88 -7.07 25.65
C PRO A 346 0.86 -7.52 26.70
N GLU A 347 1.31 -8.18 27.77
CA GLU A 347 0.46 -8.62 28.88
C GLU A 347 0.07 -7.48 29.85
N ALA A 348 0.75 -6.34 29.74
CA ALA A 348 0.51 -5.14 30.54
C ALA A 348 0.58 -3.89 29.64
N PRO A 349 -0.01 -2.75 30.04
CA PRO A 349 0.07 -1.52 29.26
C PRO A 349 1.52 -1.11 28.96
N LEU A 350 1.78 -0.75 27.70
CA LEU A 350 3.06 -0.20 27.25
C LEU A 350 3.22 1.22 27.79
N ASN A 351 3.70 1.35 29.02
CA ASN A 351 3.91 2.67 29.63
C ASN A 351 5.32 3.20 29.40
N HIS A 352 6.27 2.33 29.06
CA HIS A 352 7.66 2.73 28.90
C HIS A 352 8.35 1.98 27.76
N CYS A 353 9.21 2.69 27.03
CA CYS A 353 10.21 2.10 26.14
C CYS A 353 11.60 2.40 26.72
N VAL A 354 12.46 1.39 26.76
CA VAL A 354 13.88 1.58 27.10
C VAL A 354 14.69 1.30 25.85
N CYS A 355 15.39 2.32 25.36
CA CYS A 355 16.36 2.20 24.29
C CYS A 355 17.74 2.09 24.91
N THR A 356 18.44 0.98 24.66
CA THR A 356 19.81 0.77 25.15
C THR A 356 20.76 0.62 23.96
N LEU A 357 21.80 1.45 23.94
CA LEU A 357 22.86 1.40 22.94
C LEU A 357 23.89 0.34 23.33
N ALA A 358 23.98 -0.72 22.53
CA ALA A 358 24.98 -1.77 22.68
C ALA A 358 26.18 -1.56 21.74
N GLY A 359 27.33 -2.17 22.07
CA GLY A 359 28.53 -2.15 21.22
C GLY A 359 29.23 -0.78 21.10
N GLY A 360 29.97 -0.57 20.01
CA GLY A 360 30.71 0.67 19.72
C GLY A 360 29.90 1.72 18.95
N LEU A 361 28.57 1.60 18.88
CA LEU A 361 27.73 2.53 18.14
C LEU A 361 27.71 3.90 18.85
N HIS A 362 27.80 4.97 18.07
CA HIS A 362 27.68 6.36 18.54
C HIS A 362 26.49 7.02 17.86
N LEU A 363 25.64 7.72 18.61
CA LEU A 363 24.47 8.40 18.06
C LEU A 363 24.80 9.86 17.79
N ARG A 364 24.48 10.33 16.58
CA ARG A 364 24.48 11.75 16.21
C ARG A 364 23.25 12.47 16.74
N LYS A 365 22.10 11.80 16.66
CA LYS A 365 20.81 12.33 17.07
C LYS A 365 19.92 11.19 17.54
N LEU A 366 19.14 11.46 18.58
CA LEU A 366 18.06 10.61 19.04
C LEU A 366 16.85 11.50 19.26
N GLN A 367 15.74 11.19 18.61
CA GLN A 367 14.53 12.00 18.65
C GLN A 367 13.33 11.13 18.99
N HIS A 368 12.50 11.60 19.92
CA HIS A 368 11.23 10.99 20.28
C HIS A 368 10.10 11.86 19.75
N VAL A 369 9.14 11.21 19.09
CA VAL A 369 7.92 11.82 18.56
C VAL A 369 6.73 11.07 19.16
N ALA A 370 5.73 11.80 19.64
CA ALA A 370 4.46 11.24 20.07
C ALA A 370 3.36 11.68 19.10
N TYR A 371 2.43 10.77 18.79
CA TYR A 371 1.34 11.03 17.86
C TYR A 371 -0.01 10.95 18.56
N ARG A 372 -0.90 11.88 18.21
CA ARG A 372 -2.31 11.85 18.58
C ARG A 372 -2.98 10.64 17.93
N THR A 373 -3.98 10.11 18.62
CA THR A 373 -4.89 9.12 18.04
C THR A 373 -5.59 9.67 16.78
N ILE A 374 -5.70 8.83 15.75
CA ILE A 374 -6.53 9.11 14.57
C ILE A 374 -8.03 8.95 14.87
N PHE A 375 -8.37 8.24 15.95
CA PHE A 375 -9.75 8.10 16.39
C PHE A 375 -10.18 9.36 17.14
N SER A 376 -11.19 10.05 16.62
CA SER A 376 -11.82 11.17 17.33
C SER A 376 -12.34 10.68 18.70
N PRO A 377 -12.23 11.49 19.78
CA PRO A 377 -12.88 11.18 21.06
C PRO A 377 -14.41 11.00 20.94
N HIS A 378 -15.01 11.43 19.82
CA HIS A 378 -16.42 11.24 19.49
C HIS A 378 -16.70 10.03 18.59
N ALA A 379 -15.67 9.31 18.14
CA ALA A 379 -15.81 8.11 17.30
C ALA A 379 -16.12 6.82 18.11
N ALA A 380 -16.28 6.94 19.43
CA ALA A 380 -16.71 5.85 20.30
C ALA A 380 -18.23 5.57 20.15
N LEU A 381 -18.74 5.32 18.95
CA LEU A 381 -20.07 4.74 18.67
C LEU A 381 -20.33 4.64 17.16
N LEU A 382 -19.53 3.89 16.42
CA LEU A 382 -19.92 3.37 15.10
C LEU A 382 -19.49 1.90 14.99
N LEU A 383 -20.00 1.09 15.92
CA LEU A 383 -20.14 -0.35 15.72
C LEU A 383 -21.27 -0.55 14.70
N VAL A 384 -20.92 -0.52 13.41
CA VAL A 384 -21.82 -1.01 12.38
C VAL A 384 -21.82 -2.53 12.46
N TRP A 385 -22.86 -3.05 13.10
CA TRP A 385 -23.31 -4.44 12.95
C TRP A 385 -23.56 -4.73 11.47
N MET A 386 -22.82 -5.65 10.88
CA MET A 386 -23.31 -6.42 9.73
C MET A 386 -23.53 -7.86 10.21
N ARG A 387 -24.78 -8.32 10.08
CA ARG A 387 -25.19 -9.71 10.34
C ARG A 387 -24.72 -10.63 9.24
#